data_AF-A0A960XHQ3-F1
#
_entry.id   AF-A0A960XHQ3-F1
#
_cell.length_a   1.000
_cell.length_b   1.000
_cell.length_c   1.000
_cell.angle_alpha   90.00
_cell.angle_beta   90.00
_cell.angle_gamma   90.00
#
_symmetry.space_group_name_H-M   'P 1'
#
loop_
_entity.id
_entity.type
_entity.pdbx_description
1 polymer ?
#
loop_
_entity_poly.entity_id
_entity_poly.type
_entity_poly.pdbx_seq_one_letter_code
_entity_poly.pdbx_strand_id
1 'polypeptide(L)' 'MSQYFLLGGLIGFTAVFFLSFWSGDSIHDALRNGMIGCILCGLLVRFLCGRVLRAYMAIKLKELEELEKKKQENES' A
#
# COMPACT_ATOMS: atom_id res chain seq x y z
N MET A 1 -10.56 6.64 -9.63
CA MET A 1 -9.46 5.68 -9.36
C MET A 1 -8.73 6.13 -8.09
N SER A 2 -8.30 5.20 -7.23
CA SER A 2 -7.70 5.54 -5.92
C SER A 2 -6.28 6.09 -6.09
N GLN A 3 -5.96 7.24 -5.50
CA GLN A 3 -4.63 7.87 -5.58
C GLN A 3 -3.50 6.91 -5.17
N TYR A 4 -3.77 5.98 -4.26
CA TYR A 4 -2.81 4.95 -3.82
C TYR A 4 -2.44 3.95 -4.92
N PHE A 5 -3.32 3.70 -5.88
CA PHE A 5 -3.02 2.85 -7.03
C PHE A 5 -2.04 3.53 -7.98
N LEU A 6 -2.24 4.83 -8.24
CA LEU A 6 -1.35 5.63 -9.09
C LEU A 6 0.04 5.79 -8.44
N LEU A 7 0.07 6.06 -7.14
CA LEU A 7 1.33 6.20 -6.40
C LEU A 7 2.09 4.87 -6.33
N GLY A 8 1.40 3.77 -6.02
CA GLY A 8 1.99 2.43 -5.98
C GLY A 8 2.48 1.97 -7.35
N GLY A 9 1.73 2.27 -8.41
CA GLY A 9 2.14 1.97 -9.79
C GLY A 9 3.35 2.79 -10.23
N LEU A 10 3.38 4.09 -9.93
CA LEU A 10 4.51 4.95 -10.28
C LEU A 10 5.81 4.50 -9.59
N ILE A 11 5.73 4.17 -8.30
CA ILE A 11 6.89 3.66 -7.54
C ILE A 11 7.35 2.31 -8.07
N GLY A 12 6.41 1.40 -8.36
CA GLY A 12 6.73 0.09 -8.94
C GLY A 12 7.37 0.20 -10.32
N PHE A 13 6.88 1.13 -11.15
CA PHE A 13 7.46 1.42 -12.45
C PHE A 13 8.89 1.92 -12.33
N THR A 14 9.12 2.96 -11.53
CA THR A 14 10.45 3.60 -11.43
C THR A 14 11.49 2.66 -10.82
N ALA A 15 11.12 1.89 -9.79
CA ALA A 15 12.01 0.91 -9.17
C ALA A 15 12.45 -0.18 -10.15
N VAL A 16 11.50 -0.80 -10.85
CA VAL A 16 11.80 -1.90 -11.78
C VAL A 16 12.50 -1.40 -13.04
N PHE A 17 12.10 -0.23 -13.55
CA PHE A 17 12.75 0.41 -14.69
C PHE A 17 14.20 0.75 -14.38
N PHE A 18 14.48 1.38 -13.24
CA PHE A 18 15.83 1.74 -12.83
C PHE A 18 16.72 0.50 -12.62
N LEU A 19 16.17 -0.56 -12.03
CA LEU A 19 16.91 -1.80 -11.77
C LEU A 19 17.24 -2.56 -13.07
N SER A 20 16.30 -2.57 -14.03
CA SER A 20 16.54 -3.14 -15.37
C SER A 20 17.57 -2.32 -16.14
N PHE A 21 17.47 -0.98 -16.08
CA PHE A 21 18.42 -0.08 -16.72
C PHE A 21 19.84 -0.23 -16.14
N TRP A 22 19.96 -0.35 -14.81
CA TRP A 22 21.24 -0.59 -14.14
C TRP A 22 21.85 -1.95 -14.49
N SER A 23 21.00 -2.95 -14.77
CA SER A 23 21.43 -4.30 -15.15
C SER A 23 21.92 -4.39 -16.60
N GLY A 24 21.83 -3.29 -17.37
CA GLY A 24 22.25 -3.24 -18.77
C GLY A 24 21.23 -3.78 -19.76
N ASP A 25 19.97 -3.96 -19.34
CA ASP A 25 18.88 -4.35 -20.25
C ASP A 25 18.66 -3.28 -21.32
N SER A 26 18.14 -3.72 -22.47
CA SER A 26 17.71 -2.79 -23.50
C SER A 26 16.61 -1.86 -22.95
N ILE A 27 16.54 -0.63 -23.46
CA ILE A 27 15.51 0.34 -23.05
C ILE A 27 14.11 -0.25 -23.22
N HIS A 28 13.90 -1.06 -24.26
CA HIS A 28 12.63 -1.72 -24.54
C HIS A 28 12.26 -2.76 -23.47
N ASP A 29 13.23 -3.56 -23.03
CA ASP A 29 13.02 -4.56 -21.98
C ASP A 29 12.83 -3.90 -20.61
N ALA A 30 13.60 -2.85 -20.31
CA ALA A 30 13.43 -2.06 -19.10
C ALA A 30 12.04 -1.41 -19.03
N LEU A 31 11.52 -0.88 -20.15
CA LEU A 31 10.17 -0.35 -20.25
C LEU A 31 9.11 -1.43 -20.02
N ARG A 32 9.26 -2.59 -20.65
CA ARG A 32 8.34 -3.73 -20.47
C ARG A 32 8.31 -4.19 -19.01
N ASN A 33 9.48 -4.35 -18.39
CA ASN A 33 9.62 -4.74 -17.00
C ASN A 33 9.03 -3.67 -16.06
N GLY A 34 9.31 -2.38 -16.33
CA GLY A 34 8.72 -1.25 -15.61
C GLY A 34 7.18 -1.26 -15.67
N MET A 35 6.59 -1.50 -16.85
CA MET A 35 5.13 -1.60 -17.01
C MET A 35 4.53 -2.75 -16.21
N ILE A 36 5.19 -3.92 -16.19
CA ILE A 36 4.77 -5.05 -15.37
C ILE A 36 4.86 -4.69 -13.88
N GLY A 37 5.96 -4.07 -13.46
CA GLY A 37 6.17 -3.58 -12.10
C GLY A 37 5.11 -2.56 -11.65
N CYS A 38 4.70 -1.67 -12.55
CA CYS A 38 3.63 -0.70 -12.31
C CYS A 38 2.29 -1.37 -11.95
N ILE A 39 1.87 -2.33 -12.77
CA ILE A 39 0.59 -3.02 -12.59
C ILE A 39 0.63 -3.86 -11.30
N LEU A 40 1.71 -4.61 -11.09
CA LEU A 40 1.87 -5.46 -9.90
C LEU A 40 1.90 -4.64 -8.61
N CYS A 41 2.76 -3.61 -8.52
CA CYS A 41 2.82 -2.77 -7.33
C CYS A 41 1.53 -1.98 -7.09
N GLY A 42 0.88 -1.47 -8.14
CA GLY A 42 -0.40 -0.78 -8.01
C GLY A 42 -1.48 -1.67 -7.39
N LEU A 43 -1.61 -2.92 -7.87
CA LEU A 43 -2.55 -3.89 -7.32
C LEU A 43 -2.19 -4.31 -5.90
N LEU A 44 -0.91 -4.54 -5.63
CA LEU A 44 -0.41 -5.02 -4.34
C LEU A 44 -0.59 -3.95 -3.25
N VAL A 45 -0.26 -2.70 -3.55
CA VAL A 45 -0.49 -1.56 -2.64
C VAL A 45 -1.98 -1.39 -2.37
N ARG A 46 -2.83 -1.48 -3.40
CA ARG A 46 -4.29 -1.40 -3.22
C ARG A 46 -4.80 -2.53 -2.31
N PHE A 47 -4.32 -3.75 -2.51
CA PHE A 47 -4.72 -4.91 -1.72
C PHE A 47 -4.26 -4.80 -0.26
N LEU A 48 -2.98 -4.49 -0.04
CA LEU A 48 -2.40 -4.35 1.30
C LEU A 48 -3.01 -3.18 2.05
N CYS A 49 -3.11 -2.00 1.42
CA CYS A 49 -3.70 -0.82 2.05
C CYS A 49 -5.15 -1.09 2.51
N GLY A 50 -5.96 -1.76 1.68
CA GLY A 50 -7.32 -2.15 2.07
C GLY A 50 -7.41 -3.18 3.20
N ARG A 51 -6.38 -4.02 3.40
CA ARG A 51 -6.32 -4.95 4.54
C ARG A 51 -5.83 -4.27 5.81
N VAL A 52 -4.77 -3.47 5.68
CA VAL A 52 -4.17 -2.72 6.79
C VAL A 52 -5.19 -1.72 7.35
N LEU A 53 -5.92 -1.01 6.49
CA LEU A 53 -6.95 -0.06 6.95
C LEU A 53 -8.06 -0.75 7.74
N ARG A 54 -8.50 -1.93 7.29
CA ARG A 54 -9.51 -2.73 8.01
C ARG A 54 -9.00 -3.25 9.35
N ALA A 55 -7.76 -3.74 9.39
CA ALA A 55 -7.13 -4.16 10.64
C ALA A 55 -6.96 -2.98 11.61
N TYR A 56 -6.51 -1.84 11.11
CA TYR A 56 -6.34 -0.62 11.89
C TYR A 56 -7.66 -0.13 12.50
N MET A 57 -8.73 -0.08 11.69
CA MET A 57 -10.06 0.29 12.18
C MET A 57 -10.60 -0.69 13.21
N ALA A 58 -10.37 -2.01 13.04
CA ALA A 58 -10.79 -3.01 14.02
C ALA A 58 -10.04 -2.88 15.36
N ILE A 59 -8.74 -2.52 15.33
CA ILE A 59 -7.96 -2.26 16.54
C ILE A 59 -8.45 -0.97 17.21
N LYS A 60 -8.61 0.11 16.44
CA LYS A 60 -9.08 1.40 16.96
C LYS A 60 -10.47 1.33 17.59
N LEU A 61 -11.37 0.52 17.01
CA LEU A 61 -12.70 0.32 17.57
C LEU A 61 -12.63 -0.34 18.95
N LYS A 62 -11.78 -1.36 19.11
CA LYS A 62 -11.56 -2.02 20.40
C LYS A 62 -10.94 -1.07 21.44
N GLU A 63 -9.96 -0.26 21.04
CA GLU A 63 -9.37 0.75 21.92
C GLU A 63 -10.41 1.78 22.39
N LEU A 64 -11.34 2.19 21.53
CA LEU A 64 -12.42 3.11 21.89
C LEU A 64 -13.42 2.46 22.86
N GLU A 65 -13.83 1.21 22.61
CA GLU A 65 -14.73 0.46 23.51
C GLU A 65 -14.11 0.26 24.91
N GLU A 66 -12.80 -0.01 24.99
CA GLU A 66 -12.08 -0.10 26.26
C GLU A 66 -12.00 1.26 26.99
N LEU A 67 -11.85 2.36 26.24
CA LEU A 67 -11.84 3.71 26.78
C LEU A 67 -13.21 4.12 27.33
N GLU A 68 -14.29 3.76 26.63
CA GLU A 68 -15.66 4.02 27.11
C GLU A 68 -15.99 3.21 28.37
N LYS A 69 -15.60 1.93 28.43
CA LYS A 69 -15.77 1.11 29.64
C LYS A 69 -15.02 1.69 30.84
N LYS A 70 -13.76 2.10 30.65
CA LYS A 70 -12.97 2.74 31.72
C LYS A 70 -13.56 4.08 32.16
N LYS A 71 -14.19 4.84 31.26
CA LYS A 71 -14.88 6.08 31.63
C LYS A 71 -16.13 5.80 32.46
N GLN A 72 -16.94 4.80 32.07
CA GLN A 72 -18.12 4.41 32.84
C GLN A 72 -17.76 3.84 34.22
N GLU A 73 -16.65 3.11 34.36
CA GLU A 73 -16.16 2.61 35.64
C GLU A 73 -15.59 3.70 36.55
N ASN A 74 -15.01 4.77 35.99
CA ASN A 74 -14.49 5.90 36.78
C ASN A 74 -15.56 6.96 37.15
N GLU A 75 -16.71 6.96 36.48
CA GLU A 75 -17.84 7.85 36.76
C GLU A 75 -18.90 7.22 37.71
N SER A 76 -18.71 5.96 38.12
CA SER A 76 -19.51 5.27 39.16
C SER A 76 -18.78 5.24 40.49
#